data_AF-A0A103Y7E8-F1
#
_entry.id   AF-A0A103Y7E8-F1
#
_cell.length_a   1.000
_cell.length_b   1.000
_cell.length_c   1.000
_cell.angle_alpha   90.00
_cell.angle_beta   90.00
_cell.angle_gamma   90.00
#
_symmetry.space_group_name_H-M   'P 1'
#
loop_
_entity.id
_entity.type
_entity.pdbx_description
1 polymer ?
#
loop_
_entity_poly.entity_id
_entity_poly.type
_entity_poly.pdbx_seq_one_letter_code
_entity_poly.pdbx_strand_id
1 'polypeptide(L)'
;MMEISSFSTSSRRCWLPSSASGVMQPEERNSYSRGLVSMDEVYDTLAERVVPTAASGTNTSMTHIVGLAGPPGAGKTTVASEIAKRVNKIWPQKSCSFDSQVEPPEIAVVLPMDGFHLYRHQLDSMEDPKEAHARRGAPWTFNPDLLLKCLKTLRNQGSVYAPSFDHGVGDPVEDDIFIKYNDRPNAELVLKSKKHADLIIKSVSL
;
A
#
# COMPACT_ATOMS: atom_id res chain seq x y z
N MET A 1 24.59 -25.33 13.83
CA MET A 1 25.41 -25.70 12.65
C MET A 1 24.51 -26.48 11.70
N MET A 2 24.12 -25.88 10.59
CA MET A 2 23.47 -26.58 9.48
C MET A 2 24.34 -26.35 8.26
N GLU A 3 24.86 -27.45 7.73
CA GLU A 3 25.78 -27.50 6.60
C GLU A 3 25.08 -27.20 5.28
N ILE A 4 25.87 -26.58 4.40
CA ILE A 4 25.58 -26.31 3.00
C ILE A 4 26.07 -27.53 2.21
N SER A 5 25.24 -28.11 1.35
CA SER A 5 25.70 -29.09 0.35
C SER A 5 25.30 -28.68 -1.06
N SER A 6 26.33 -28.65 -1.91
CA SER A 6 26.45 -28.20 -3.29
C SER A 6 25.88 -29.14 -4.36
N PHE A 7 25.51 -28.52 -5.49
CA PHE A 7 25.55 -28.95 -6.91
C PHE A 7 25.69 -30.44 -7.28
N SER A 8 24.81 -30.91 -8.18
CA SER A 8 25.11 -32.01 -9.11
C SER A 8 24.27 -31.90 -10.39
N THR A 9 24.96 -31.81 -11.52
CA THR A 9 24.48 -31.94 -12.90
C THR A 9 24.24 -33.42 -13.22
N SER A 10 23.11 -33.76 -13.87
CA SER A 10 23.02 -35.02 -14.61
C SER A 10 22.00 -34.98 -15.74
N SER A 11 22.53 -35.14 -16.95
CA SER A 11 21.84 -35.51 -18.19
C SER A 11 20.83 -36.64 -18.03
N ARG A 12 19.65 -36.53 -18.67
CA ARG A 12 18.89 -37.65 -19.27
C ARG A 12 18.13 -37.09 -20.49
N ARG A 13 18.51 -37.43 -21.71
CA ARG A 13 18.29 -38.69 -22.48
C ARG A 13 16.99 -38.60 -23.29
N CYS A 14 17.18 -38.49 -24.61
CA CYS A 14 16.18 -38.47 -25.66
C CYS A 14 15.24 -39.68 -25.60
N TRP A 15 13.97 -39.43 -25.89
CA TRP A 15 13.00 -40.43 -26.36
C TRP A 15 12.39 -39.90 -27.65
N LEU A 16 12.66 -40.60 -28.76
CA LEU A 16 11.90 -40.48 -30.00
C LEU A 16 10.68 -41.39 -29.90
N PRO A 17 9.55 -41.02 -30.53
CA PRO A 17 8.80 -42.02 -31.26
C PRO A 17 8.48 -41.61 -32.71
N SER A 18 8.33 -42.69 -33.48
CA SER A 18 8.11 -42.81 -34.91
C SER A 18 6.98 -41.98 -35.54
N SER A 19 7.30 -41.53 -36.75
CA SER A 19 6.47 -41.42 -37.96
C SER A 19 4.97 -41.74 -37.83
N ALA A 20 4.15 -40.70 -38.01
CA ALA A 20 2.81 -40.80 -38.57
C ALA A 20 2.63 -39.69 -39.61
N SER A 21 2.53 -40.08 -40.87
CA SER A 21 2.22 -39.22 -42.00
C SER A 21 0.74 -38.82 -41.91
N GLY A 22 0.47 -37.56 -41.56
CA GLY A 22 -0.86 -36.99 -41.55
C GLY A 22 -0.78 -35.54 -42.03
N VAL A 23 -1.38 -35.26 -43.18
CA VAL A 23 -1.53 -33.91 -43.72
C VAL A 23 -2.45 -33.14 -42.77
N MET A 24 -1.85 -32.29 -41.93
CA MET A 24 -2.56 -31.43 -40.99
C MET A 24 -2.86 -30.09 -41.67
N GLN A 25 -4.15 -29.79 -41.80
CA GLN A 25 -4.64 -28.47 -42.25
C GLN A 25 -4.18 -27.39 -41.25
N PRO A 26 -4.02 -26.12 -41.65
CA PRO A 26 -3.56 -25.09 -40.74
C PRO A 26 -4.67 -24.82 -39.72
N GLU A 27 -4.49 -25.31 -38.49
CA GLU A 27 -5.29 -24.82 -37.37
C GLU A 27 -5.02 -23.33 -37.19
N GLU A 28 -6.12 -22.58 -37.08
CA GLU A 28 -6.15 -21.17 -36.73
C GLU A 28 -5.28 -20.96 -35.50
N ARG A 29 -4.11 -20.34 -35.72
CA ARG A 29 -3.22 -19.91 -34.67
C ARG A 29 -3.93 -18.75 -33.96
N ASN A 30 -4.75 -19.09 -32.97
CA ASN A 30 -5.40 -18.13 -32.08
C ASN A 30 -4.30 -17.30 -31.44
N SER A 31 -4.08 -16.11 -31.99
CA SER A 31 -3.06 -15.18 -31.56
C SER A 31 -3.47 -14.70 -30.17
N TYR A 32 -2.89 -15.30 -29.13
CA TYR A 32 -2.81 -14.65 -27.83
C TYR A 32 -1.90 -13.42 -27.99
N SER A 33 -2.44 -12.36 -28.58
CA SER A 33 -2.01 -11.00 -28.28
C SER A 33 -2.38 -10.75 -26.83
N ARG A 34 -1.50 -11.15 -25.90
CA ARG A 34 -1.42 -10.44 -24.62
C ARG A 34 -1.09 -9.00 -25.01
N GLY A 35 -2.12 -8.17 -25.12
CA GLY A 35 -1.96 -6.74 -25.34
C GLY A 35 -0.91 -6.25 -24.34
N LEU A 36 0.05 -5.48 -24.84
CA LEU A 36 1.01 -4.79 -23.99
C LEU A 36 0.19 -3.81 -23.14
N VAL A 37 -0.22 -4.23 -21.96
CA VAL A 37 -0.88 -3.38 -20.97
C VAL A 37 0.14 -2.31 -20.60
N SER A 38 -0.24 -1.04 -20.79
CA SER A 38 0.64 0.07 -20.41
C SER A 38 0.84 0.08 -18.89
N MET A 39 1.97 0.61 -18.41
CA MET A 39 2.21 0.69 -16.96
C MET A 39 1.15 1.57 -16.27
N ASP A 40 0.65 2.59 -16.98
CA ASP A 40 -0.44 3.44 -16.51
C ASP A 40 -1.75 2.66 -16.33
N GLU A 41 -2.12 1.79 -17.28
CA GLU A 41 -3.27 0.89 -17.14
C GLU A 41 -3.13 -0.05 -15.93
N VAL A 42 -1.91 -0.53 -15.65
CA VAL A 42 -1.64 -1.35 -14.46
C VAL A 42 -1.88 -0.53 -13.19
N TYR A 43 -1.34 0.69 -13.11
CA TYR A 43 -1.53 1.55 -11.95
C TYR A 43 -2.99 1.94 -11.75
N ASP A 44 -3.71 2.25 -12.82
CA ASP A 44 -5.13 2.61 -12.78
C ASP A 44 -5.96 1.41 -12.30
N THR A 45 -5.71 0.21 -12.86
CA THR A 45 -6.38 -1.03 -12.42
C THR A 45 -6.12 -1.32 -10.94
N LEU A 46 -4.90 -1.10 -10.44
CA LEU A 46 -4.56 -1.30 -9.04
C LEU A 46 -5.23 -0.25 -8.14
N ALA A 47 -5.24 1.02 -8.55
CA ALA A 47 -5.91 2.09 -7.82
C ALA A 47 -7.42 1.85 -7.72
N GLU A 48 -8.07 1.44 -8.81
CA GLU A 48 -9.50 1.12 -8.83
C GLU A 48 -9.87 -0.04 -7.90
N ARG A 49 -8.99 -1.04 -7.75
CA ARG A 49 -9.19 -2.15 -6.79
C ARG A 49 -9.04 -1.72 -5.33
N VAL A 50 -8.20 -0.73 -5.06
CA VAL A 50 -7.97 -0.22 -3.69
C VAL A 50 -9.09 0.72 -3.25
N VAL A 51 -9.69 1.47 -4.19
CA VAL A 51 -10.87 2.29 -3.92
C VAL A 51 -12.03 1.37 -3.52
N PRO A 52 -12.61 1.50 -2.31
CA PRO A 52 -13.73 0.65 -1.91
C PRO A 52 -14.92 0.88 -2.85
N THR A 53 -15.37 -0.19 -3.49
CA THR A 53 -16.63 -0.18 -4.23
C THR A 53 -17.76 -0.07 -3.21
N ALA A 54 -18.49 1.05 -3.22
CA ALA A 54 -19.61 1.36 -2.32
C ALA A 54 -20.71 0.27 -2.24
N ALA A 55 -20.64 -0.77 -3.08
CA ALA A 55 -21.59 -1.89 -3.13
C ALA A 55 -21.37 -2.99 -2.08
N SER A 56 -20.27 -3.02 -1.32
CA SER A 56 -20.12 -3.95 -0.18
C SER A 56 -20.71 -3.33 1.08
N GLY A 57 -22.03 -3.44 1.21
CA GLY A 57 -22.88 -2.82 2.23
C GLY A 57 -22.65 -3.25 3.69
N THR A 58 -21.43 -3.11 4.20
CA THR A 58 -21.17 -3.10 5.64
C THR A 58 -20.80 -1.67 6.04
N ASN A 59 -21.74 -1.00 6.73
CA ASN A 59 -21.62 0.32 7.37
C ASN A 59 -20.53 0.32 8.47
N THR A 60 -19.29 0.06 8.11
CA THR A 60 -18.14 0.25 8.99
C THR A 60 -17.10 1.00 8.20
N SER A 61 -16.99 2.27 8.50
CA SER A 61 -15.91 3.21 8.19
C SER A 61 -14.54 2.63 8.62
N MET A 62 -14.06 1.60 7.93
CA MET A 62 -12.81 0.93 8.28
C MET A 62 -11.67 1.41 7.38
N THR A 63 -10.58 1.84 8.02
CA THR A 63 -9.32 2.13 7.34
C THR A 63 -8.79 0.88 6.63
N HIS A 64 -8.70 0.93 5.31
CA HIS A 64 -8.06 -0.12 4.52
C HIS A 64 -6.55 0.06 4.54
N ILE A 65 -5.83 -0.96 5.05
CA ILE A 65 -4.36 -0.96 5.09
C ILE A 65 -3.87 -1.98 4.06
N VAL A 66 -3.05 -1.53 3.11
CA VAL A 66 -2.46 -2.37 2.06
C VAL A 66 -0.95 -2.43 2.26
N GLY A 67 -0.42 -3.63 2.46
CA GLY A 67 1.02 -3.87 2.57
C GLY A 67 1.65 -4.17 1.21
N LEU A 68 2.74 -3.47 0.87
CA LEU A 68 3.52 -3.74 -0.33
C LEU A 68 4.89 -4.33 0.06
N ALA A 69 5.09 -5.61 -0.25
CA ALA A 69 6.30 -6.35 0.07
C ALA A 69 7.08 -6.76 -1.19
N GLY A 70 8.39 -6.93 -1.05
CA GLY A 70 9.29 -7.28 -2.15
C GLY A 70 10.74 -6.85 -1.86
N PRO A 71 11.71 -7.28 -2.68
CA PRO A 71 13.13 -7.03 -2.43
C PRO A 71 13.48 -5.53 -2.47
N PRO A 72 14.59 -5.12 -1.85
CA PRO A 72 15.10 -3.75 -1.97
C PRO A 72 15.35 -3.41 -3.45
N GLY A 73 15.09 -2.17 -3.85
CA GLY A 73 15.24 -1.74 -5.25
C GLY A 73 14.12 -2.17 -6.21
N ALA A 74 13.14 -2.97 -5.78
CA ALA A 74 12.03 -3.42 -6.64
C ALA A 74 11.01 -2.33 -7.03
N GLY A 75 11.22 -1.07 -6.66
CA GLY A 75 10.30 0.03 -6.97
C GLY A 75 9.01 0.08 -6.15
N LYS A 76 8.94 -0.60 -4.99
CA LYS A 76 7.74 -0.64 -4.13
C LYS A 76 7.22 0.75 -3.76
N THR A 77 8.12 1.64 -3.35
CA THR A 77 7.78 3.03 -3.01
C THR A 77 7.23 3.79 -4.20
N THR A 78 7.78 3.55 -5.40
CA THR A 78 7.28 4.11 -6.66
C THR A 78 5.85 3.66 -6.92
N VAL A 79 5.60 2.35 -6.86
CA VAL A 79 4.26 1.79 -7.06
C VAL A 79 3.28 2.31 -6.01
N ALA A 80 3.68 2.36 -4.73
CA ALA A 80 2.85 2.88 -3.65
C ALA A 80 2.44 4.35 -3.87
N SER A 81 3.41 5.19 -4.22
CA SER A 81 3.18 6.62 -4.47
C SER A 81 2.29 6.84 -5.68
N GLU A 82 2.52 6.11 -6.77
CA GLU A 82 1.72 6.23 -8.00
C GLU A 82 0.28 5.75 -7.82
N ILE A 83 0.06 4.68 -7.04
CA ILE A 83 -1.28 4.22 -6.68
C ILE A 83 -1.97 5.24 -5.78
N ALA A 84 -1.30 5.74 -4.72
CA ALA A 84 -1.90 6.71 -3.80
C ALA A 84 -2.33 8.00 -4.51
N LYS A 85 -1.49 8.53 -5.42
CA LYS A 85 -1.83 9.69 -6.26
C LYS A 85 -3.09 9.44 -7.10
N ARG A 86 -3.19 8.28 -7.75
CA ARG A 86 -4.35 7.91 -8.58
C ARG A 86 -5.61 7.73 -7.75
N VAL A 87 -5.49 7.09 -6.58
CA VAL A 87 -6.62 6.94 -5.63
C VAL A 87 -7.13 8.32 -5.19
N ASN A 88 -6.23 9.24 -4.80
CA ASN A 88 -6.60 10.60 -4.41
C ASN A 88 -7.20 11.41 -5.57
N LYS A 89 -6.88 11.08 -6.83
CA LYS A 89 -7.48 11.69 -8.03
C LYS A 89 -8.88 11.14 -8.35
N ILE A 90 -9.08 9.83 -8.19
CA ILE A 90 -10.33 9.13 -8.55
C ILE A 90 -11.40 9.32 -7.47
N TRP A 91 -11.01 9.33 -6.19
CA TRP A 91 -11.94 9.35 -5.07
C TRP A 91 -12.91 10.55 -5.05
N PRO A 92 -12.45 11.80 -5.27
CA PRO A 92 -13.35 12.96 -5.28
C PRO A 92 -14.42 12.89 -6.37
N GLN A 93 -14.14 12.20 -7.49
CA GLN A 93 -15.08 12.04 -8.60
C GLN A 93 -16.19 11.03 -8.30
N LYS A 94 -15.93 10.07 -7.40
CA LYS A 94 -16.90 9.06 -6.96
C LYS A 94 -17.69 9.50 -5.72
N SER A 95 -17.18 10.48 -4.96
CA SER A 95 -17.83 11.04 -3.78
C SER A 95 -18.45 12.40 -4.13
N CYS A 96 -19.70 12.39 -4.63
CA CYS A 96 -20.44 13.51 -5.22
C CYS A 96 -20.83 14.66 -4.26
N SER A 97 -20.05 14.99 -3.23
CA SER A 97 -20.47 15.91 -2.15
C SER A 97 -19.48 17.00 -1.80
N PHE A 98 -18.49 17.28 -2.66
CA PHE A 98 -17.56 18.38 -2.40
C PHE A 98 -17.99 19.67 -3.09
N ASP A 99 -18.04 20.75 -2.33
CA ASP A 99 -18.23 22.10 -2.85
C ASP A 99 -17.07 22.43 -3.80
N SER A 100 -17.37 23.01 -4.97
CA SER A 100 -16.39 23.18 -6.06
C SER A 100 -15.23 24.13 -5.71
N GLN A 101 -15.29 24.79 -4.56
CA GLN A 101 -14.31 25.76 -4.08
C GLN A 101 -13.32 25.22 -3.04
N VAL A 102 -13.47 23.97 -2.59
CA VAL A 102 -12.57 23.38 -1.58
C VAL A 102 -11.79 22.24 -2.25
N GLU A 103 -10.50 22.12 -1.97
CA GLU A 103 -9.76 20.92 -2.42
C GLU A 103 -10.14 19.70 -1.57
N PRO A 104 -10.47 18.57 -2.20
CA PRO A 104 -10.84 17.36 -1.49
C PRO A 104 -9.66 16.87 -0.65
N PRO A 105 -9.88 16.42 0.59
CA PRO A 105 -8.81 15.89 1.42
C PRO A 105 -8.23 14.61 0.81
N GLU A 106 -6.92 14.42 0.97
CA GLU A 106 -6.26 13.16 0.59
C GLU A 106 -6.80 12.01 1.43
N ILE A 107 -7.09 10.88 0.77
CA ILE A 107 -7.65 9.68 1.40
C ILE A 107 -6.69 8.50 1.43
N ALA A 108 -5.70 8.50 0.53
CA ALA A 108 -4.64 7.50 0.47
C ALA A 108 -3.31 8.16 0.86
N VAL A 109 -2.66 7.59 1.88
CA VAL A 109 -1.37 8.03 2.41
C VAL A 109 -0.40 6.86 2.37
N VAL A 110 0.85 7.11 1.97
CA VAL A 110 1.92 6.11 1.98
C VAL A 110 2.67 6.21 3.29
N LEU A 111 2.67 5.13 4.07
CA LEU A 111 3.46 5.01 5.29
C LEU A 111 4.71 4.15 5.00
N PRO A 112 5.93 4.75 4.97
CA PRO A 112 7.16 3.99 4.77
C PRO A 112 7.46 3.10 5.98
N MET A 113 7.92 1.88 5.72
CA MET A 113 8.37 0.96 6.78
C MET A 113 9.68 1.43 7.44
N ASP A 114 10.47 2.25 6.75
CA ASP A 114 11.79 2.65 7.20
C ASP A 114 11.75 3.48 8.49
N GLY A 115 10.66 4.21 8.75
CA GLY A 115 10.49 4.95 10.01
C GLY A 115 10.37 4.05 11.24
N PHE A 116 10.18 2.73 11.07
CA PHE A 116 10.10 1.78 12.17
C PHE A 116 11.42 1.03 12.41
N HIS A 117 12.54 1.47 11.85
CA HIS A 117 13.85 0.93 12.23
C HIS A 117 14.16 1.20 13.70
N LEU A 118 14.97 0.34 14.30
CA LEU A 118 15.65 0.69 15.54
C LEU A 118 16.68 1.80 15.26
N TYR A 119 16.87 2.65 16.26
CA TYR A 119 17.89 3.69 16.23
C TYR A 119 19.28 3.08 16.23
N ARG A 120 20.26 3.77 15.63
CA ARG A 120 21.66 3.33 15.63
C ARG A 120 22.19 3.05 17.03
N HIS A 121 21.86 3.90 18.00
CA HIS A 121 22.28 3.70 19.40
C HIS A 121 21.66 2.44 20.04
N GLN A 122 20.48 2.01 19.58
CA GLN A 122 19.86 0.76 20.02
C GLN A 122 20.57 -0.44 19.39
N LEU A 123 20.99 -0.33 18.12
CA LEU A 123 21.82 -1.34 17.46
C LEU A 123 23.20 -1.45 18.13
N ASP A 124 23.78 -0.32 18.57
CA ASP A 124 25.04 -0.28 19.32
C ASP A 124 25.00 -1.02 20.66
N SER A 125 23.79 -1.21 21.21
CA SER A 125 23.55 -1.88 22.49
C SER A 125 23.26 -3.38 22.34
N MET A 126 23.26 -3.92 21.12
CA MET A 126 23.03 -5.34 20.85
C MET A 126 24.28 -6.18 21.11
N GLU A 127 24.11 -7.51 21.14
CA GLU A 127 25.21 -8.47 21.39
C GLU A 127 26.34 -8.35 20.36
N ASP A 128 26.00 -8.24 19.07
CA ASP A 128 26.94 -7.93 17.99
C ASP A 128 26.50 -6.65 17.24
N PRO A 129 27.00 -5.47 17.67
CA PRO A 129 26.71 -4.20 17.00
C PRO A 129 27.17 -4.17 15.55
N LYS A 130 28.30 -4.81 15.21
CA LYS A 130 28.83 -4.79 13.85
C LYS A 130 27.91 -5.54 12.90
N GLU A 131 27.43 -6.71 13.32
CA GLU A 131 26.42 -7.44 12.54
C GLU A 131 25.11 -6.66 12.46
N ALA A 132 24.66 -6.03 13.55
CA ALA A 132 23.43 -5.24 13.59
C ALA A 132 23.43 -4.09 12.57
N HIS A 133 24.52 -3.34 12.49
CA HIS A 133 24.68 -2.30 11.47
C HIS A 133 24.83 -2.89 10.06
N ALA A 134 25.60 -3.97 9.88
CA ALA A 134 25.80 -4.60 8.58
C ALA A 134 24.53 -5.22 7.99
N ARG A 135 23.62 -5.68 8.86
CA ARG A 135 22.35 -6.31 8.48
C ARG A 135 21.16 -5.40 8.69
N ARG A 136 21.37 -4.08 8.77
CA ARG A 136 20.28 -3.12 8.89
C ARG A 136 19.27 -3.30 7.74
N GLY A 137 17.99 -3.39 8.10
CA GLY A 137 16.92 -3.82 7.20
C GLY A 137 16.53 -5.29 7.36
N ALA A 138 17.24 -6.07 8.17
CA ALA A 138 16.76 -7.38 8.62
C ALA A 138 15.57 -7.22 9.59
N PRO A 139 14.63 -8.18 9.67
CA PRO A 139 13.42 -8.05 10.48
C PRO A 139 13.66 -7.69 11.96
N TRP A 140 14.76 -8.17 12.55
CA TRP A 140 15.13 -7.91 13.94
C TRP A 140 15.78 -6.53 14.19
N THR A 141 16.06 -5.77 13.12
CA THR A 141 16.55 -4.39 13.20
C THR A 141 15.43 -3.35 13.15
N PHE A 142 14.17 -3.80 13.18
CA PHE A 142 12.98 -2.97 13.27
C PHE A 142 12.35 -3.03 14.67
N ASN A 143 11.49 -2.05 14.96
CA ASN A 143 10.64 -2.01 16.13
C ASN A 143 9.19 -2.44 15.77
N PRO A 144 8.87 -3.74 15.82
CA PRO A 144 7.54 -4.23 15.46
C PRO A 144 6.44 -3.74 16.42
N ASP A 145 6.78 -3.48 17.68
CA ASP A 145 5.83 -2.98 18.68
C ASP A 145 5.39 -1.56 18.37
N LEU A 146 6.32 -0.70 17.92
CA LEU A 146 6.00 0.66 17.46
C LEU A 146 5.07 0.65 16.24
N LEU A 147 5.35 -0.19 15.25
CA LEU A 147 4.48 -0.36 14.09
C LEU A 147 3.08 -0.84 14.50
N LEU A 148 3.01 -1.87 15.35
CA LEU A 148 1.74 -2.41 15.81
C LEU A 148 0.93 -1.37 16.59
N LYS A 149 1.58 -0.60 17.46
CA LYS A 149 0.95 0.50 18.20
C LYS A 149 0.43 1.56 17.23
N CYS A 150 1.22 1.97 16.24
CA CYS A 150 0.82 2.94 15.23
C CYS A 150 -0.44 2.49 14.47
N LEU A 151 -0.46 1.27 13.95
CA LEU A 151 -1.60 0.74 13.19
C LEU A 151 -2.85 0.55 14.05
N LYS A 152 -2.70 0.13 15.31
CA LYS A 152 -3.82 0.03 16.27
C LYS A 152 -4.39 1.41 16.59
N THR A 153 -3.53 2.40 16.83
CA THR A 153 -3.95 3.79 17.08
C THR A 153 -4.71 4.34 15.88
N LEU A 154 -4.19 4.16 14.67
CA LEU A 154 -4.86 4.58 13.44
C LEU A 154 -6.27 3.97 13.32
N ARG A 155 -6.38 2.65 13.54
CA ARG A 155 -7.67 1.95 13.47
C ARG A 155 -8.67 2.40 14.53
N ASN A 156 -8.20 2.67 15.75
CA ASN A 156 -9.09 2.94 16.88
C ASN A 156 -9.45 4.42 17.04
N GLN A 157 -8.51 5.32 16.74
CA GLN A 157 -8.66 6.77 16.94
C GLN A 157 -8.94 7.52 15.64
N GLY A 158 -8.74 6.88 14.48
CA GLY A 158 -8.89 7.53 13.18
C GLY A 158 -7.79 8.54 12.88
N SER A 159 -6.72 8.65 13.67
CA SER A 159 -5.54 9.42 13.28
C SER A 159 -4.34 8.98 14.09
N VAL A 160 -3.14 9.13 13.53
CA VAL A 160 -1.89 8.81 14.20
C VAL A 160 -0.76 9.65 13.62
N TYR A 161 0.21 10.00 14.46
CA TYR A 161 1.52 10.44 14.03
C TYR A 161 2.43 9.22 13.90
N ALA A 162 3.07 9.07 12.76
CA ALA A 162 3.95 7.96 12.44
C ALA A 162 5.36 8.47 12.15
N PRO A 163 6.40 7.68 12.48
CA PRO A 163 7.76 8.08 12.22
C PRO A 163 8.09 8.02 10.72
N SER A 164 8.95 8.92 10.27
CA SER A 164 9.64 8.82 8.98
C SER A 164 11.10 8.37 9.19
N PHE A 165 11.90 8.37 8.12
CA PHE A 165 13.32 8.00 8.19
C PHE A 165 14.17 9.03 7.47
N ASP A 166 15.18 9.56 8.16
CA ASP A 166 16.16 10.45 7.57
C ASP A 166 17.37 9.62 7.10
N HIS A 167 17.62 9.56 5.79
CA HIS A 167 18.75 8.83 5.24
C HIS A 167 20.11 9.53 5.42
N GLY A 168 20.13 10.84 5.65
CA GLY A 168 21.34 11.60 5.94
C GLY A 168 21.84 11.36 7.37
N VAL A 169 20.93 11.35 8.33
CA VAL A 169 21.23 10.95 9.73
C VAL A 169 21.36 9.42 9.84
N GLY A 170 20.54 8.72 9.07
CA GLY A 170 20.38 7.27 9.13
C GLY A 170 19.62 6.83 10.36
N ASP A 171 18.59 7.56 10.79
CA ASP A 171 17.73 7.19 11.92
C ASP A 171 16.27 7.64 11.70
N PRO A 172 15.31 7.02 12.41
CA PRO A 172 13.92 7.46 12.39
C PRO A 172 13.73 8.89 12.90
N VAL A 173 12.76 9.60 12.32
CA VAL A 173 12.26 10.90 12.79
C VAL A 173 10.86 10.68 13.35
N GLU A 174 10.70 10.90 14.66
CA GLU A 174 9.42 10.68 15.33
C GLU A 174 8.38 11.73 14.92
N ASP A 175 7.11 11.31 14.95
CA ASP A 175 5.93 12.15 14.71
C ASP A 175 5.92 12.98 13.39
N ASP A 176 6.67 12.54 12.38
CA ASP A 176 6.88 13.30 11.14
C ASP A 176 5.72 13.15 10.12
N ILE A 177 5.06 11.99 10.10
CA ILE A 177 3.98 11.69 9.16
C ILE A 177 2.64 11.68 9.89
N PHE A 178 1.81 12.69 9.64
CA PHE A 178 0.44 12.70 10.17
C PHE A 178 -0.51 11.95 9.23
N ILE A 179 -1.12 10.89 9.73
CA ILE A 179 -2.14 10.12 9.02
C ILE A 179 -3.47 10.36 9.69
N LYS A 180 -4.45 10.86 8.93
CA LYS A 180 -5.81 11.08 9.42
C LYS A 180 -6.82 10.32 8.56
N TYR A 181 -7.69 9.61 9.23
CA TYR A 181 -8.90 9.07 8.68
C TYR A 181 -9.88 10.22 8.42
N ASN A 182 -10.25 10.39 7.16
CA ASN A 182 -11.29 11.34 6.80
C ASN A 182 -12.65 10.67 6.94
N ASP A 183 -13.10 10.53 8.18
CA ASP A 183 -14.42 9.98 8.51
C ASP A 183 -15.51 11.03 8.51
N ARG A 184 -15.32 12.18 7.83
CA ARG A 184 -16.34 13.22 7.83
C ARG A 184 -17.62 12.60 7.27
N PRO A 185 -18.69 12.44 8.09
CA PRO A 185 -20.01 12.29 7.48
C PRO A 185 -20.18 13.53 6.61
N ASN A 186 -20.69 13.36 5.39
CA ASN A 186 -21.04 14.44 4.46
C ASN A 186 -22.18 15.30 5.05
N ALA A 187 -21.88 16.00 6.14
CA ALA A 187 -22.78 16.79 6.95
C ALA A 187 -22.16 18.18 7.05
N GLU A 188 -22.52 19.03 6.10
CA GLU A 188 -22.18 20.45 6.13
C GLU A 188 -23.13 21.19 7.09
N LEU A 189 -22.58 22.06 7.94
CA LEU A 189 -23.36 22.92 8.82
C LEU A 189 -23.96 24.07 7.98
N VAL A 190 -25.18 23.89 7.48
CA VAL A 190 -25.72 24.84 6.49
C VAL A 190 -26.12 26.19 7.10
N LEU A 191 -26.56 26.30 8.37
CA LEU A 191 -26.80 27.60 9.06
C LEU A 191 -27.20 27.40 10.54
N LYS A 192 -26.79 28.30 11.45
CA LYS A 192 -27.46 28.49 12.74
C LYS A 192 -28.62 29.48 12.56
N SER A 193 -29.86 29.04 12.74
CA SER A 193 -31.00 29.96 12.82
C SER A 193 -30.86 30.83 14.07
N LYS A 194 -30.84 32.16 13.90
CA LYS A 194 -30.79 33.12 15.03
C LYS A 194 -32.12 33.23 15.79
N LYS A 195 -33.19 32.58 15.31
CA LYS A 195 -34.54 32.70 15.87
C LYS A 195 -35.01 31.44 16.61
N HIS A 196 -34.49 30.28 16.26
CA HIS A 196 -34.71 29.01 16.97
C HIS A 196 -33.40 28.21 16.94
N ALA A 197 -33.03 27.55 18.04
CA ALA A 197 -31.78 26.80 18.17
C ALA A 197 -31.82 25.47 17.40
N ASP A 198 -32.23 25.49 16.13
CA ASP A 198 -32.36 24.31 15.30
C ASP A 198 -31.08 24.10 14.49
N LEU A 199 -30.46 22.93 14.70
CA LEU A 199 -29.30 22.46 13.95
C LEU A 199 -29.80 21.61 12.76
N ILE A 200 -29.72 22.16 11.55
CA ILE A 200 -30.11 21.42 10.34
C ILE A 200 -28.86 20.74 9.77
N ILE A 201 -28.82 19.41 9.90
CA ILE A 201 -27.81 18.55 9.29
C ILE A 201 -28.42 17.96 8.02
N LYS A 202 -27.86 18.27 6.84
CA LYS A 202 -28.20 17.53 5.61
C LYS A 202 -27.40 16.24 5.62
N SER A 203 -28.08 15.12 5.79
CA SER A 203 -27.51 13.81 5.44
C SER A 203 -27.56 13.67 3.93
N VAL A 204 -26.41 13.55 3.27
CA VAL A 204 -26.37 13.09 1.88
C VAL A 204 -26.45 11.56 1.93
N SER A 205 -27.56 11.00 1.44
CA SER A 205 -27.76 9.55 1.39
C SER A 205 -26.75 8.88 0.44
N LEU A 206 -26.15 7.78 0.91
CA LEU A 206 -25.24 6.90 0.16
C LEU A 206 -25.90 6.30 -1.08
#